data_AF-A0A0G4EWU6-F1
#
_entry.id   AF-A0A0G4EWU6-F1
#
_cell.length_a   1.000
_cell.length_b   1.000
_cell.length_c   1.000
_cell.angle_alpha   90.00
_cell.angle_beta   90.00
_cell.angle_gamma   90.00
#
_symmetry.space_group_name_H-M   'P 1'
#
loop_
_entity.id
_entity.type
_entity.pdbx_description
1 polymer ?
#
loop_
_entity_poly.entity_id
_entity_poly.type
_entity_poly.pdbx_seq_one_letter_code
_entity_poly.pdbx_strand_id
1 'polypeptide(L)'
;MPPKPTNLDAQRVLAIMDETKEKLTYLSVITPQVLEGLQSEEGESAVQMLGPEIMKRFAEQIRLEELYQAANTTSEGVFQLALDNEDVRETMEKLQRNTRDLCRRMRDIPNVVQELRNFQEQRPINAMKLIYTIAEMQEVMLKRLTTTVEEERSKQELLEHYIQREEAASRRKAQLEKELAHIRREREKAASSRSEIILKLKADLQDVQDTTKLKLRQHQERFDTREAEHRENYKRKEEELQKAIAELKQANLNLKKTSKEEEEGLRKRKKIAEKDVERLIADYDRDMTDKTTTLDNTHESLTEERKRLKELRDHFRKVDAENERIRQEEEIAKARDTMLGAQSQQKHDAASLIQAYFRGIKEREAYIKAKKSLKKGKKGKKKK
;
A
#
# COMPACT_ATOMS: atom_id res chain seq x y z
N MET A 1 47.38 75.89 -52.05
CA MET A 1 47.93 75.86 -53.43
C MET A 1 48.63 74.53 -53.61
N PRO A 2 48.38 73.79 -54.71
CA PRO A 2 49.10 72.55 -54.97
C PRO A 2 50.62 72.84 -55.08
N PRO A 3 51.48 71.91 -54.62
CA PRO A 3 52.92 72.10 -54.67
C PRO A 3 53.36 72.26 -56.13
N LYS A 4 54.05 73.37 -56.43
CA LYS A 4 54.66 73.53 -57.76
C LYS A 4 55.85 72.58 -57.84
N PRO A 5 56.00 71.80 -58.93
CA PRO A 5 57.15 70.92 -59.07
C PRO A 5 58.43 71.73 -59.03
N THR A 6 59.44 71.23 -58.31
CA THR A 6 60.75 71.90 -58.17
C THR A 6 61.58 71.80 -59.45
N ASN A 7 61.30 70.82 -60.31
CA ASN A 7 62.00 70.58 -61.57
C ASN A 7 61.42 71.45 -62.71
N LEU A 8 62.30 72.14 -63.45
CA LEU A 8 61.94 72.97 -64.60
C LEU A 8 61.23 72.18 -65.71
N ASP A 9 61.65 70.93 -65.96
CA ASP A 9 61.03 70.11 -67.01
C ASP A 9 59.63 69.65 -66.59
N ALA A 10 59.42 69.38 -65.30
CA ALA A 10 58.08 69.09 -64.77
C ALA A 10 57.15 70.30 -64.88
N GLN A 11 57.66 71.52 -64.66
CA GLN A 11 56.89 72.76 -64.88
C GLN A 11 56.55 72.97 -66.36
N ARG A 12 57.49 72.69 -67.28
CA ARG A 12 57.26 72.78 -68.72
C ARG A 12 56.19 71.81 -69.20
N VAL A 13 56.25 70.55 -68.74
CA VAL A 13 55.26 69.54 -69.13
C VAL A 13 53.86 69.93 -68.64
N LEU A 14 53.72 70.38 -67.39
CA LEU A 14 52.43 70.86 -66.88
C LEU A 14 51.92 72.08 -67.65
N ALA A 15 52.79 73.03 -67.99
CA ALA A 15 52.41 74.19 -68.79
C ALA A 15 51.92 73.80 -70.20
N ILE A 16 52.53 72.79 -70.83
CA ILE A 16 52.06 72.24 -72.11
C ILE A 16 50.68 71.59 -71.95
N MET A 17 50.45 70.85 -70.86
CA MET A 17 49.14 70.23 -70.59
C MET A 17 48.05 71.29 -70.33
N ASP A 18 48.37 72.35 -69.58
CA ASP A 18 47.47 73.50 -69.36
C ASP A 18 47.12 74.19 -70.68
N GLU A 19 48.13 74.49 -71.50
CA GLU A 19 47.92 75.11 -72.82
C GLU A 19 47.11 74.20 -73.76
N THR A 20 47.34 72.89 -73.71
CA THR A 20 46.60 71.91 -74.52
C THR A 20 45.15 71.83 -74.09
N LYS A 21 44.89 71.79 -72.77
CA LYS A 21 43.55 71.79 -72.19
C LYS A 21 42.79 73.07 -72.54
N GLU A 22 43.46 74.22 -72.45
CA GLU A 22 42.89 75.53 -72.81
C GLU A 22 42.50 75.57 -74.29
N LYS A 23 43.41 75.19 -75.20
CA LYS A 23 43.14 75.12 -76.65
C LYS A 23 42.01 74.17 -76.97
N LEU A 24 42.01 72.96 -76.42
CA LEU A 24 40.91 72.00 -76.62
C LEU A 24 39.58 72.54 -76.10
N THR A 25 39.59 73.34 -75.03
CA THR A 25 38.39 74.01 -74.53
C THR A 25 37.86 75.03 -75.53
N TYR A 26 38.73 75.81 -76.20
CA TYR A 26 38.31 76.69 -77.30
C TYR A 26 37.75 75.90 -78.48
N LEU A 27 38.43 74.83 -78.91
CA LEU A 27 37.96 74.02 -80.02
C LEU A 27 36.63 73.33 -79.72
N SER A 28 36.37 72.98 -78.45
CA SER A 28 35.12 72.33 -78.07
C SER A 28 33.87 73.18 -78.25
N VAL A 29 34.01 74.51 -78.40
CA VAL A 29 32.91 75.44 -78.67
C VAL A 29 32.81 75.85 -80.14
N ILE A 30 33.78 75.45 -80.97
CA ILE A 30 33.74 75.68 -82.41
C ILE A 30 32.97 74.52 -83.04
N THR A 31 31.68 74.75 -83.28
CA THR A 31 30.79 73.74 -83.84
C THR A 31 29.82 74.40 -84.83
N PRO A 32 29.30 73.67 -85.84
CA PRO A 32 28.30 74.18 -86.78
C PRO A 32 27.09 74.79 -86.07
N GLN A 33 26.61 74.13 -85.01
CA GLN A 33 25.51 74.61 -84.17
C GLN A 33 25.77 76.01 -83.58
N VAL A 34 26.98 76.25 -83.08
CA VAL A 34 27.34 77.56 -82.52
C VAL A 34 27.45 78.62 -83.61
N LEU A 35 27.94 78.25 -84.81
CA LEU A 35 27.97 79.19 -85.94
C LEU A 35 26.56 79.60 -86.37
N GLU A 36 25.62 78.66 -86.43
CA GLU A 36 24.21 78.93 -86.74
C GLU A 36 23.56 79.83 -85.67
N GLY A 37 23.81 79.56 -84.39
CA GLY A 37 23.35 80.41 -83.29
C GLY A 37 23.93 81.83 -83.34
N LEU A 38 25.21 81.98 -83.68
CA LEU A 38 25.85 83.29 -83.88
C LEU A 38 25.30 84.07 -85.09
N GLN A 39 24.76 83.38 -86.09
CA GLN A 39 24.15 84.00 -87.28
C GLN A 39 22.67 84.34 -87.07
N SER A 40 22.07 83.91 -85.97
CA SER A 40 20.69 84.24 -85.58
C SER A 40 20.59 85.63 -84.92
N GLU A 41 19.36 86.17 -84.81
CA GLU A 41 19.10 87.47 -84.15
C GLU A 41 19.56 87.49 -82.68
N GLU A 42 19.61 86.33 -82.02
CA GLU A 42 20.06 86.19 -80.63
C GLU A 42 21.60 86.24 -80.49
N GLY A 43 22.33 86.10 -81.61
CA GLY A 43 23.79 86.06 -81.68
C GLY A 43 24.50 87.41 -81.82
N GLU A 44 23.78 88.51 -82.08
CA GLU A 44 24.38 89.81 -82.44
C GLU A 44 25.37 90.34 -81.40
N SER A 45 25.07 90.17 -80.11
CA SER A 45 25.96 90.59 -79.01
C SER A 45 27.26 89.76 -78.97
N ALA A 46 27.16 88.45 -79.18
CA ALA A 46 28.32 87.56 -79.24
C ALA A 46 29.17 87.81 -80.50
N VAL A 47 28.53 88.11 -81.64
CA VAL A 47 29.22 88.50 -82.88
C VAL A 47 29.99 89.81 -82.71
N GLN A 48 29.41 90.80 -82.02
CA GLN A 48 30.10 92.05 -81.71
C GLN A 48 31.31 91.84 -80.80
N MET A 49 31.22 90.92 -79.85
CA MET A 49 32.31 90.55 -78.94
C MET A 49 33.46 89.82 -79.65
N LEU A 50 33.14 88.90 -80.57
CA LEU A 50 34.13 88.15 -81.36
C LEU A 50 34.79 89.03 -82.43
N GLY A 51 34.03 89.95 -83.02
CA GLY A 51 34.48 90.79 -84.11
C GLY A 51 34.58 90.05 -85.46
N PRO A 52 34.66 90.81 -86.58
CA PRO A 52 34.53 90.26 -87.94
C PRO A 52 35.68 89.30 -88.30
N GLU A 53 36.87 89.50 -87.74
CA GLU A 53 38.03 88.66 -88.04
C GLU A 53 37.92 87.28 -87.37
N ILE A 54 37.46 87.20 -86.11
CA ILE A 54 37.26 85.92 -85.43
C ILE A 54 36.08 85.19 -86.05
N MET A 55 34.99 85.88 -86.37
CA MET A 55 33.85 85.29 -87.08
C MET A 55 34.26 84.66 -88.42
N LYS A 56 35.09 85.36 -89.21
CA LYS A 56 35.63 84.81 -90.46
C LYS A 56 36.48 83.56 -90.21
N ARG A 57 37.34 83.59 -89.19
CA ARG A 57 38.21 82.46 -88.83
C ARG A 57 37.44 81.27 -88.24
N PHE A 58 36.36 81.54 -87.52
CA PHE A 58 35.45 80.54 -86.95
C PHE A 58 34.69 79.81 -88.07
N ALA A 59 34.11 80.54 -89.02
CA ALA A 59 33.47 79.94 -90.19
C ALA A 59 34.48 79.17 -91.07
N GLU A 60 35.68 79.73 -91.27
CA GLU A 60 36.76 79.04 -91.99
C GLU A 60 37.23 77.79 -91.25
N GLN A 61 37.24 77.78 -89.91
CA GLN A 61 37.62 76.61 -89.12
C GLN A 61 36.66 75.44 -89.39
N ILE A 62 35.36 75.69 -89.32
CA ILE A 62 34.34 74.66 -89.57
C ILE A 62 34.45 74.14 -91.00
N ARG A 63 34.59 75.05 -91.97
CA ARG A 63 34.78 74.67 -93.38
C ARG A 63 36.04 73.82 -93.60
N LEU A 64 37.16 74.19 -92.99
CA LEU A 64 38.42 73.45 -93.11
C LEU A 64 38.34 72.09 -92.41
N GLU A 65 37.61 71.98 -91.29
CA GLU A 65 37.35 70.71 -90.62
C GLU A 65 36.48 69.78 -91.49
N GLU A 66 35.44 70.30 -92.13
CA GLU A 66 34.61 69.55 -93.08
C GLU A 66 35.41 69.08 -94.30
N LEU A 67 36.23 69.97 -94.89
CA LEU A 67 37.11 69.60 -96.02
C LEU A 67 38.14 68.56 -95.60
N TYR A 68 38.74 68.70 -94.42
CA TYR A 68 39.70 67.74 -93.89
C TYR A 68 39.03 66.39 -93.59
N GLN A 69 37.82 66.39 -93.05
CA GLN A 69 37.06 65.17 -92.80
C GLN A 69 36.66 64.50 -94.12
N ALA A 70 36.14 65.24 -95.09
CA ALA A 70 35.76 64.72 -96.40
C ALA A 70 36.96 64.14 -97.16
N ALA A 71 38.11 64.80 -97.12
CA ALA A 71 39.32 64.35 -97.80
C ALA A 71 39.96 63.11 -97.14
N ASN A 72 39.68 62.86 -95.86
CA ASN A 72 40.14 61.69 -95.12
C ASN A 72 39.04 60.63 -94.93
N THR A 73 37.88 60.76 -95.57
CA THR A 73 36.82 59.74 -95.51
C THR A 73 36.75 59.01 -96.84
N THR A 74 36.90 57.68 -96.81
CA THR A 74 36.78 56.85 -98.02
C THR A 74 35.32 56.76 -98.48
N SER A 75 35.09 56.29 -99.71
CA SER A 75 33.74 56.12 -100.28
C SER A 75 32.82 55.20 -99.46
N GLU A 76 33.38 54.40 -98.54
CA GLU A 76 32.65 53.53 -97.62
C GLU A 76 32.32 54.21 -96.27
N GLY A 77 32.63 55.50 -96.13
CA GLY A 77 32.37 56.27 -94.91
C GLY A 77 33.39 56.03 -93.79
N VAL A 78 34.52 55.37 -94.09
CA VAL A 78 35.57 55.07 -93.10
C VAL A 78 36.61 56.18 -93.11
N PHE A 79 36.91 56.74 -91.94
CA PHE A 79 37.98 57.72 -91.79
C PHE A 79 39.35 57.04 -91.91
N GLN A 80 40.14 57.44 -92.91
CA GLN A 80 41.49 56.95 -93.16
C GLN A 80 42.43 58.12 -93.46
N LEU A 81 43.51 58.22 -92.69
CA LEU A 81 44.53 59.26 -92.85
C LEU A 81 45.24 59.10 -94.21
N ALA A 82 44.90 59.97 -95.17
CA ALA A 82 45.50 60.02 -96.49
C ALA A 82 46.64 61.05 -96.54
N LEU A 83 47.65 60.88 -95.67
CA LEU A 83 48.77 61.83 -95.52
C LEU A 83 49.62 62.02 -96.79
N ASP A 84 49.57 61.05 -97.71
CA ASP A 84 50.30 61.08 -98.99
C ASP A 84 49.59 61.91 -100.07
N ASN A 85 48.36 62.37 -99.80
CA ASN A 85 47.61 63.23 -100.71
C ASN A 85 47.99 64.71 -100.48
N GLU A 86 48.49 65.37 -101.53
CA GLU A 86 48.98 66.75 -101.47
C GLU A 86 47.87 67.74 -101.05
N ASP A 87 46.63 67.49 -101.47
CA ASP A 87 45.45 68.30 -101.11
C ASP A 87 45.08 68.13 -99.62
N VAL A 88 45.23 66.91 -99.07
CA VAL A 88 45.03 66.64 -97.64
C VAL A 88 46.10 67.33 -96.80
N ARG A 89 47.35 67.35 -97.28
CA ARG A 89 48.45 68.05 -96.59
C ARG A 89 48.25 69.56 -96.61
N GLU A 90 47.86 70.14 -97.73
CA GLU A 90 47.61 71.59 -97.83
C GLU A 90 46.42 72.02 -96.96
N THR A 91 45.33 71.25 -96.96
CA THR A 91 44.16 71.49 -96.10
C THR A 91 44.51 71.34 -94.62
N MET A 92 45.33 70.36 -94.25
CA MET A 92 45.84 70.19 -92.88
C MET A 92 46.70 71.39 -92.43
N GLU A 93 47.60 71.88 -93.28
CA GLU A 93 48.42 73.07 -92.95
C GLU A 93 47.56 74.33 -92.78
N LYS A 94 46.58 74.53 -93.66
CA LYS A 94 45.62 75.64 -93.56
C LYS A 94 44.79 75.53 -92.28
N LEU A 95 44.29 74.33 -91.97
CA LEU A 95 43.54 74.05 -90.75
C LEU A 95 44.39 74.32 -89.51
N GLN A 96 45.64 73.86 -89.45
CA GLN A 96 46.53 74.10 -88.32
C GLN A 96 46.83 75.59 -88.11
N ARG A 97 47.13 76.33 -89.19
CA ARG A 97 47.36 77.78 -89.12
C ARG A 97 46.11 78.50 -88.62
N ASN A 98 44.95 78.16 -89.17
CA ASN A 98 43.67 78.75 -88.78
C ASN A 98 43.31 78.42 -87.31
N THR A 99 43.47 77.17 -86.89
CA THR A 99 43.27 76.68 -85.52
C THR A 99 44.14 77.45 -84.53
N ARG A 100 45.44 77.61 -84.84
CA ARG A 100 46.40 78.32 -83.98
C ARG A 100 46.05 79.80 -83.86
N ASP A 101 45.75 80.44 -84.98
CA ASP A 101 45.43 81.87 -85.02
C ASP A 101 44.10 82.14 -84.31
N LEU A 102 43.10 81.27 -84.48
CA LEU A 102 41.80 81.33 -83.83
C LEU A 102 41.93 81.16 -82.31
N CYS A 103 42.63 80.12 -81.83
CA CYS A 103 42.86 79.92 -80.40
C CYS A 103 43.62 81.09 -79.76
N ARG A 104 44.61 81.67 -80.46
CA ARG A 104 45.36 82.83 -79.97
C ARG A 104 44.45 84.06 -79.80
N ARG A 105 43.61 84.33 -80.79
CA ARG A 105 42.68 85.47 -80.78
C ARG A 105 41.56 85.30 -79.76
N MET A 106 41.06 84.07 -79.58
CA MET A 106 40.06 83.76 -78.56
C MET A 106 40.62 83.89 -77.14
N ARG A 107 41.91 83.58 -76.92
CA ARG A 107 42.56 83.77 -75.62
C ARG A 107 42.52 85.22 -75.12
N ASP A 108 42.64 86.18 -76.05
CA ASP A 108 42.66 87.60 -75.73
C ASP A 108 41.26 88.16 -75.37
N ILE A 109 40.20 87.38 -75.59
CA ILE A 109 38.82 87.76 -75.28
C ILE A 109 38.35 87.08 -73.99
N PRO A 110 38.07 87.85 -72.91
CA PRO A 110 37.58 87.29 -71.66
C PRO A 110 36.20 86.65 -71.86
N ASN A 111 35.93 85.53 -71.17
CA ASN A 111 34.64 84.82 -71.18
C ASN A 111 34.13 84.30 -72.53
N VAL A 112 34.95 84.34 -73.60
CA VAL A 112 34.55 83.90 -74.95
C VAL A 112 33.97 82.49 -74.98
N VAL A 113 34.51 81.55 -74.20
CA VAL A 113 34.03 80.16 -74.13
C VAL A 113 32.65 80.06 -73.46
N GLN A 114 32.37 80.91 -72.47
CA GLN A 114 31.09 80.87 -71.75
C GLN A 114 29.98 81.41 -72.64
N GLU A 115 30.23 82.51 -73.34
CA GLU A 115 29.28 83.08 -74.30
C GLU A 115 28.98 82.12 -75.46
N LEU A 116 30.02 81.50 -76.03
CA LEU A 116 29.85 80.53 -77.11
C LEU A 116 29.14 79.23 -76.68
N ARG A 117 29.24 78.86 -75.39
CA ARG A 117 28.52 77.70 -74.84
C ARG A 117 27.02 77.90 -74.77
N ASN A 118 26.53 79.14 -74.74
CA ASN A 118 25.09 79.42 -74.71
C ASN A 118 24.40 78.94 -75.99
N PHE A 119 25.13 78.88 -77.10
CA PHE A 119 24.66 78.38 -78.40
C PHE A 119 24.90 76.88 -78.61
N GLN A 120 25.40 76.15 -77.60
CA GLN A 120 25.60 74.70 -77.66
C GLN A 120 24.47 73.94 -76.96
N GLU A 121 23.46 73.48 -77.71
CA GLU A 121 22.46 72.57 -77.14
C GLU A 121 23.06 71.18 -76.88
N GLN A 122 23.96 70.72 -77.77
CA GLN A 122 24.65 69.44 -77.62
C GLN A 122 26.17 69.65 -77.56
N ARG A 123 26.74 69.38 -76.38
CA ARG A 123 28.20 69.45 -76.22
C ARG A 123 28.86 68.24 -76.90
N PRO A 124 29.97 68.43 -77.62
CA PRO A 124 30.69 67.33 -78.25
C PRO A 124 31.23 66.36 -77.19
N ILE A 125 30.57 65.20 -77.05
CA ILE A 125 30.84 64.21 -75.98
C ILE A 125 32.30 63.76 -76.01
N ASN A 126 32.85 63.52 -77.19
CA ASN A 126 34.23 63.04 -77.34
C ASN A 126 35.25 64.13 -77.00
N ALA A 127 35.00 65.38 -77.36
CA ALA A 127 35.87 66.50 -76.97
C ALA A 127 35.84 66.75 -75.47
N MET A 128 34.66 66.67 -74.84
CA MET A 128 34.54 66.78 -73.38
C MET A 128 35.27 65.64 -72.66
N LYS A 129 35.09 64.38 -73.11
CA LYS A 129 35.84 63.23 -72.58
C LYS A 129 37.35 63.45 -72.70
N LEU A 130 37.84 63.91 -73.84
CA LEU A 130 39.26 64.20 -74.03
C LEU A 130 39.77 65.28 -73.06
N ILE A 131 39.03 66.39 -72.90
CA ILE A 131 39.37 67.45 -71.95
C ILE A 131 39.43 66.91 -70.51
N TYR A 132 38.45 66.08 -70.10
CA TYR A 132 38.46 65.46 -68.77
C TYR A 132 39.65 64.52 -68.58
N THR A 133 39.94 63.66 -69.56
CA THR A 133 41.09 62.74 -69.47
C THR A 133 42.42 63.49 -69.38
N ILE A 134 42.59 64.60 -70.10
CA ILE A 134 43.80 65.43 -70.01
C ILE A 134 43.89 66.10 -68.64
N ALA A 135 42.76 66.54 -68.07
CA ALA A 135 42.73 67.10 -66.72
C ALA A 135 43.07 66.05 -65.64
N GLU A 136 42.56 64.83 -65.76
CA GLU A 136 42.89 63.71 -64.85
C GLU A 136 44.36 63.30 -64.98
N MET A 137 44.87 63.18 -66.21
CA MET A 137 46.28 62.91 -66.47
C MET A 137 47.18 63.99 -65.88
N GLN A 138 46.77 65.27 -65.98
CA GLN A 138 47.50 66.38 -65.38
C GLN A 138 47.57 66.25 -63.87
N GLU A 139 46.46 65.87 -63.21
CA GLU A 139 46.43 65.65 -61.76
C GLU A 139 47.34 64.49 -61.34
N VAL A 140 47.28 63.36 -62.05
CA VAL A 140 48.15 62.20 -61.79
C VAL A 140 49.61 62.58 -62.01
N MET A 141 49.92 63.29 -63.10
CA MET A 141 51.28 63.69 -63.43
C MET A 141 51.82 64.69 -62.43
N LEU A 142 51.03 65.66 -61.99
CA LEU A 142 51.37 66.58 -60.92
C LEU A 142 51.69 65.83 -59.63
N LYS A 143 50.84 64.88 -59.22
CA LYS A 143 51.10 64.03 -58.06
C LYS A 143 52.43 63.29 -58.22
N ARG A 144 52.65 62.58 -59.34
CA ARG A 144 53.89 61.81 -59.54
C ARG A 144 55.16 62.66 -59.61
N LEU A 145 55.07 63.87 -60.17
CA LEU A 145 56.20 64.80 -60.28
C LEU A 145 56.46 65.59 -58.99
N THR A 146 55.55 65.55 -58.01
CA THR A 146 55.69 66.23 -56.72
C THR A 146 55.90 65.26 -55.56
N THR A 147 55.49 63.99 -55.70
CA THR A 147 55.80 62.92 -54.73
C THR A 147 57.26 62.53 -54.82
N THR A 148 57.94 62.50 -53.68
CA THR A 148 59.31 62.00 -53.61
C THR A 148 59.35 60.47 -53.66
N VAL A 149 60.48 59.91 -54.06
CA VAL A 149 60.69 58.45 -54.07
C VAL A 149 60.57 57.87 -52.65
N GLU A 150 60.96 58.63 -51.63
CA GLU A 150 60.86 58.24 -50.22
C GLU A 150 59.40 58.20 -49.73
N GLU A 151 58.58 59.18 -50.11
CA GLU A 151 57.15 59.19 -49.80
C GLU A 151 56.41 58.01 -50.43
N GLU A 152 56.74 57.67 -51.68
CA GLU A 152 56.12 56.53 -52.37
C GLU A 152 56.51 55.20 -51.72
N ARG A 153 57.78 55.05 -51.34
CA ARG A 153 58.26 53.88 -50.61
C ARG A 153 57.58 53.75 -49.24
N SER A 154 57.44 54.85 -48.50
CA SER A 154 56.73 54.86 -47.22
C SER A 154 55.26 54.45 -47.35
N LYS A 155 54.56 54.89 -48.41
CA LYS A 155 53.19 54.47 -48.71
C LYS A 155 53.11 52.97 -49.00
N GLN A 156 54.05 52.42 -49.77
CA GLN A 156 54.10 50.99 -50.06
C GLN A 156 54.32 50.16 -48.80
N GLU A 157 55.31 50.52 -47.97
CA GLU A 157 55.58 49.83 -46.70
C GLU A 157 54.36 49.89 -45.75
N LEU A 158 53.67 51.03 -45.69
CA LEU A 158 52.44 51.17 -44.91
C LEU A 158 51.29 50.28 -45.45
N LEU A 159 51.15 50.21 -46.78
CA LEU A 159 50.14 49.39 -47.43
C LEU A 159 50.39 47.89 -47.17
N GLU A 160 51.63 47.44 -47.27
CA GLU A 160 52.03 46.07 -46.93
C GLU A 160 51.74 45.74 -45.46
N HIS A 161 52.02 46.65 -44.53
CA HIS A 161 51.68 46.48 -43.13
C HIS A 161 50.16 46.32 -42.92
N TYR A 162 49.33 47.09 -43.64
CA TYR A 162 47.88 46.94 -43.56
C TYR A 162 47.40 45.61 -44.13
N ILE A 163 47.96 45.15 -45.25
CA ILE A 163 47.64 43.85 -45.86
C ILE A 163 47.97 42.72 -44.87
N GLN A 164 49.16 42.73 -44.28
CA GLN A 164 49.55 41.71 -43.30
C GLN A 164 48.63 41.70 -42.08
N ARG A 165 48.24 42.89 -41.59
CA ARG A 165 47.31 43.02 -40.47
C ARG A 165 45.91 42.51 -40.81
N GLU A 166 45.43 42.80 -42.03
CA GLU A 166 44.15 42.29 -42.53
C GLU A 166 44.19 40.76 -42.62
N GLU A 167 45.23 40.18 -43.21
CA GLU A 167 45.40 38.73 -43.30
C GLU A 167 45.41 38.06 -41.92
N ALA A 168 46.15 38.62 -40.96
CA ALA A 168 46.21 38.09 -39.60
C ALA A 168 44.83 38.16 -38.91
N ALA A 169 44.11 39.27 -39.08
CA ALA A 169 42.75 39.43 -38.56
C ALA A 169 41.78 38.45 -39.22
N SER A 170 41.88 38.25 -40.53
CA SER A 170 41.06 37.30 -41.30
C SER A 170 41.30 35.86 -40.86
N ARG A 171 42.57 35.45 -40.68
CA ARG A 171 42.91 34.13 -40.14
C ARG A 171 42.35 33.92 -38.73
N ARG A 172 42.48 34.93 -37.87
CA ARG A 172 41.94 34.87 -36.50
C ARG A 172 40.40 34.78 -36.49
N LYS A 173 39.72 35.52 -37.37
CA LYS A 173 38.27 35.43 -37.55
C LYS A 173 37.86 34.03 -38.00
N ALA A 174 38.53 33.47 -39.01
CA ALA A 174 38.26 32.11 -39.49
C ALA A 174 38.49 31.04 -38.41
N GLN A 175 39.50 31.20 -37.56
CA GLN A 175 39.73 30.31 -36.43
C GLN A 175 38.60 30.41 -35.39
N LEU A 176 38.21 31.63 -35.00
CA LEU A 176 37.12 31.85 -34.06
C LEU A 176 35.78 31.32 -34.59
N GLU A 177 35.51 31.46 -35.89
CA GLU A 177 34.31 30.89 -36.53
C GLU A 177 34.30 29.37 -36.47
N LYS A 178 35.46 28.71 -36.66
CA LYS A 178 35.60 27.25 -36.51
C LYS A 178 35.37 26.82 -35.06
N GLU A 179 35.97 27.50 -34.09
CA GLU A 179 35.79 27.22 -32.65
C GLU A 179 34.33 27.41 -32.24
N LEU A 180 33.69 28.48 -32.69
CA LEU A 180 32.27 28.76 -32.42
C LEU A 180 31.37 27.68 -33.03
N ALA A 181 31.63 27.27 -34.28
CA ALA A 181 30.91 26.17 -34.92
C ALA A 181 31.10 24.83 -34.18
N HIS A 182 32.31 24.56 -33.69
CA HIS A 182 32.59 23.37 -32.88
C HIS A 182 31.81 23.39 -31.55
N ILE A 183 31.89 24.49 -30.80
CA ILE A 183 31.16 24.67 -29.53
C ILE A 183 29.64 24.54 -29.74
N ARG A 184 29.09 25.10 -30.83
CA ARG A 184 27.66 24.95 -31.15
C ARG A 184 27.28 23.48 -31.37
N ARG A 185 28.07 22.74 -32.15
CA ARG A 185 27.83 21.31 -32.38
C ARG A 185 27.94 20.49 -31.10
N GLU A 186 28.92 20.76 -30.25
CA GLU A 186 29.06 20.06 -28.96
C GLU A 186 27.88 20.37 -28.03
N ARG A 187 27.47 21.64 -27.96
CA ARG A 187 26.30 22.05 -27.18
C ARG A 187 25.03 21.36 -27.68
N GLU A 188 24.84 21.27 -28.99
CA GLU A 188 23.67 20.62 -29.59
C GLU A 188 23.67 19.10 -29.33
N LYS A 189 24.81 18.43 -29.47
CA LYS A 189 24.98 17.01 -29.09
C LYS A 189 24.70 16.78 -27.59
N ALA A 190 25.21 17.65 -26.72
CA ALA A 190 24.95 17.55 -25.29
C ALA A 190 23.47 17.79 -24.97
N ALA A 191 22.81 18.73 -25.66
CA ALA A 191 21.38 19.00 -25.50
C ALA A 191 20.53 17.82 -25.99
N SER A 192 20.86 17.21 -27.14
CA SER A 192 20.15 16.04 -27.65
C SER A 192 20.32 14.84 -26.73
N SER A 193 21.55 14.56 -26.28
CA SER A 193 21.84 13.47 -25.32
C SER A 193 21.10 13.66 -24.00
N ARG A 194 21.08 14.88 -23.44
CA ARG A 194 20.30 15.18 -22.23
C ARG A 194 18.80 15.02 -22.46
N SER A 195 18.29 15.43 -23.62
CA SER A 195 16.88 15.27 -23.98
C SER A 195 16.48 13.80 -24.08
N GLU A 196 17.32 12.95 -24.67
CA GLU A 196 17.12 11.49 -24.70
C GLU A 196 17.11 10.88 -23.30
N ILE A 197 18.03 11.28 -22.42
CA ILE A 197 18.07 10.82 -21.03
C ILE A 197 16.78 11.24 -20.29
N ILE A 198 16.33 12.47 -20.48
CA ILE A 198 15.07 12.96 -19.87
C ILE A 198 13.87 12.14 -20.37
N LEU A 199 13.82 11.81 -21.67
CA LEU A 199 12.74 10.98 -22.22
C LEU A 199 12.75 9.57 -21.62
N LYS A 200 13.93 8.94 -21.51
CA LYS A 200 14.08 7.62 -20.87
C LYS A 200 13.64 7.66 -19.40
N LEU A 201 14.15 8.62 -18.62
CA LEU A 201 13.78 8.77 -17.21
C LEU A 201 12.29 9.04 -17.00
N LYS A 202 11.64 9.77 -17.92
CA LYS A 202 10.18 9.97 -17.89
C LYS A 202 9.42 8.67 -18.15
N ALA A 203 9.88 7.86 -19.11
CA ALA A 203 9.29 6.55 -19.39
C ALA A 203 9.47 5.60 -18.20
N ASP A 204 10.68 5.50 -17.64
CA ASP A 204 10.97 4.68 -16.47
C ASP A 204 10.13 5.10 -15.25
N LEU A 205 9.97 6.41 -15.03
CA LEU A 205 9.13 6.92 -13.96
C LEU A 205 7.66 6.51 -14.15
N GLN A 206 7.15 6.60 -15.38
CA GLN A 206 5.79 6.20 -15.71
C GLN A 206 5.59 4.70 -15.50
N ASP A 207 6.52 3.87 -15.95
CA ASP A 207 6.50 2.42 -15.76
C ASP A 207 6.54 2.04 -14.28
N VAL A 208 7.39 2.71 -13.47
CA VAL A 208 7.42 2.50 -12.02
C VAL A 208 6.10 2.92 -11.37
N GLN A 209 5.50 4.03 -11.79
CA GLN A 209 4.20 4.45 -11.27
C GLN A 209 3.10 3.46 -11.61
N ASP A 210 3.04 2.99 -12.86
CA ASP A 210 1.99 2.08 -13.30
C ASP A 210 2.15 0.68 -12.71
N THR A 211 3.38 0.18 -12.61
CA THR A 211 3.67 -1.08 -11.91
C THR A 211 3.36 -0.98 -10.41
N THR A 212 3.64 0.15 -9.76
CA THR A 212 3.32 0.36 -8.35
C THR A 212 1.81 0.42 -8.13
N LYS A 213 1.07 1.16 -8.97
CA LYS A 213 -0.40 1.20 -8.93
C LYS A 213 -1.00 -0.18 -9.14
N LEU A 214 -0.48 -0.95 -10.11
CA LEU A 214 -0.94 -2.32 -10.37
C LEU A 214 -0.69 -3.22 -9.16
N LYS A 215 0.52 -3.20 -8.59
CA LYS A 215 0.85 -3.98 -7.38
C LYS A 215 -0.03 -3.59 -6.20
N LEU A 216 -0.28 -2.29 -6.01
CA LEU A 216 -1.16 -1.81 -4.94
C LEU A 216 -2.58 -2.37 -5.10
N ARG A 217 -3.15 -2.30 -6.31
CA ARG A 217 -4.47 -2.91 -6.60
C ARG A 217 -4.48 -4.40 -6.34
N GLN A 218 -3.48 -5.13 -6.82
CA GLN A 218 -3.36 -6.58 -6.58
C GLN A 218 -3.25 -6.91 -5.09
N HIS A 219 -2.53 -6.10 -4.31
CA HIS A 219 -2.44 -6.27 -2.86
C HIS A 219 -3.78 -5.98 -2.17
N GLN A 220 -4.49 -4.93 -2.58
CA GLN A 220 -5.82 -4.61 -2.08
C GLN A 220 -6.81 -5.74 -2.38
N GLU A 221 -6.89 -6.19 -3.63
CA GLU A 221 -7.76 -7.30 -4.03
C GLU A 221 -7.45 -8.59 -3.26
N ARG A 222 -6.16 -8.94 -3.09
CA ARG A 222 -5.74 -10.09 -2.27
C ARG A 222 -6.09 -9.93 -0.80
N PHE A 223 -6.00 -8.72 -0.26
CA PHE A 223 -6.37 -8.45 1.11
C PHE A 223 -7.88 -8.56 1.31
N ASP A 224 -8.67 -7.93 0.44
CA ASP A 224 -10.13 -7.93 0.49
C ASP A 224 -10.71 -9.33 0.33
N THR A 225 -10.19 -10.11 -0.63
CA THR A 225 -10.59 -11.52 -0.82
C THR A 225 -10.26 -12.35 0.41
N ARG A 226 -9.03 -12.25 0.94
CA ARG A 226 -8.62 -12.98 2.13
C ARG A 226 -9.40 -12.57 3.38
N GLU A 227 -9.71 -11.29 3.55
CA GLU A 227 -10.59 -10.82 4.61
C GLU A 227 -12.01 -11.37 4.45
N ALA A 228 -12.57 -11.37 3.23
CA ALA A 228 -13.89 -11.92 2.98
C ALA A 228 -13.94 -13.42 3.30
N GLU A 229 -12.96 -14.20 2.85
CA GLU A 229 -12.81 -15.62 3.17
C GLU A 229 -12.67 -15.86 4.68
N HIS A 230 -11.85 -15.05 5.37
CA HIS A 230 -11.71 -15.16 6.82
C HIS A 230 -13.03 -14.81 7.53
N ARG A 231 -13.70 -13.73 7.15
CA ARG A 231 -15.00 -13.33 7.70
C ARG A 231 -16.03 -14.44 7.52
N GLU A 232 -16.13 -15.03 6.34
CA GLU A 232 -17.07 -16.12 6.05
C GLU A 232 -16.73 -17.37 6.89
N ASN A 233 -15.46 -17.77 6.94
CA ASN A 233 -15.01 -18.91 7.74
C ASN A 233 -15.27 -18.72 9.24
N TYR A 234 -15.03 -17.52 9.77
CA TYR A 234 -15.32 -17.22 11.18
C TYR A 234 -16.82 -17.23 11.45
N LYS A 235 -17.62 -16.63 10.56
CA LYS A 235 -19.09 -16.66 10.67
C LYS A 235 -19.62 -18.10 10.67
N ARG A 236 -19.11 -18.95 9.76
CA ARG A 236 -19.51 -20.37 9.73
C ARG A 236 -19.14 -21.11 11.02
N LYS A 237 -17.91 -20.92 11.52
CA LYS A 237 -17.48 -21.51 12.80
C LYS A 237 -18.31 -21.00 13.98
N GLU A 238 -18.66 -19.72 13.98
CA GLU A 238 -19.52 -19.14 15.00
C GLU A 238 -20.90 -19.79 14.97
N GLU A 239 -21.52 -19.94 13.80
CA GLU A 239 -22.80 -20.63 13.62
C GLU A 239 -22.72 -22.11 14.06
N GLU A 240 -21.65 -22.83 13.70
CA GLU A 240 -21.40 -24.22 14.12
C GLU A 240 -21.29 -24.32 15.66
N LEU A 241 -20.51 -23.45 16.29
CA LEU A 241 -20.35 -23.42 17.75
C LEU A 241 -21.64 -23.02 18.47
N GLN A 242 -22.40 -22.07 17.93
CA GLN A 242 -23.69 -21.67 18.48
C GLN A 242 -24.69 -22.83 18.44
N LYS A 243 -24.74 -23.60 17.34
CA LYS A 243 -25.55 -24.83 17.24
C LYS A 243 -25.11 -25.86 18.28
N ALA A 244 -23.82 -26.14 18.40
CA ALA A 244 -23.29 -27.08 19.38
C ALA A 244 -23.61 -26.66 20.83
N ILE A 245 -23.52 -25.35 21.14
CA ILE A 245 -23.91 -24.82 22.45
C ILE A 245 -25.42 -25.03 22.69
N ALA A 246 -26.26 -24.79 21.69
CA ALA A 246 -27.70 -24.99 21.82
C ALA A 246 -28.06 -26.47 22.04
N GLU A 247 -27.45 -27.37 21.27
CA GLU A 247 -27.61 -28.83 21.41
C GLU A 247 -27.16 -29.31 22.79
N LEU A 248 -25.97 -28.91 23.25
CA LEU A 248 -25.46 -29.27 24.57
C LEU A 248 -26.33 -28.71 25.70
N LYS A 249 -26.84 -27.48 25.57
CA LYS A 249 -27.79 -26.92 26.54
C LYS A 249 -29.07 -27.75 26.59
N GLN A 250 -29.61 -28.13 25.44
CA GLN A 250 -30.82 -28.97 25.36
C GLN A 250 -30.58 -30.37 25.93
N ALA A 251 -29.45 -31.01 25.59
CA ALA A 251 -29.07 -32.31 26.13
C ALA A 251 -28.91 -32.27 27.65
N ASN A 252 -28.27 -31.22 28.20
CA ASN A 252 -28.09 -31.05 29.63
C ASN A 252 -29.43 -30.78 30.35
N LEU A 253 -30.33 -29.98 29.75
CA LEU A 253 -31.70 -29.80 30.26
C LEU A 253 -32.46 -31.13 30.31
N ASN A 254 -32.39 -31.92 29.24
CA ASN A 254 -33.03 -33.24 29.18
C ASN A 254 -32.45 -34.17 30.24
N LEU A 255 -31.12 -34.25 30.37
CA LEU A 255 -30.45 -35.09 31.36
C LEU A 255 -30.82 -34.68 32.80
N LYS A 256 -30.89 -33.37 33.09
CA LYS A 256 -31.36 -32.88 34.39
C LYS A 256 -32.80 -33.29 34.66
N LYS A 257 -33.67 -33.22 33.65
CA LYS A 257 -35.07 -33.62 33.77
C LYS A 257 -35.20 -35.12 34.03
N THR A 258 -34.54 -35.96 33.23
CA THR A 258 -34.58 -37.43 33.41
C THR A 258 -33.98 -37.83 34.75
N SER A 259 -32.82 -37.26 35.13
CA SER A 259 -32.20 -37.53 36.43
C SER A 259 -33.11 -37.11 37.59
N LYS A 260 -33.80 -35.97 37.49
CA LYS A 260 -34.78 -35.55 38.50
C LYS A 260 -35.98 -36.51 38.57
N GLU A 261 -36.51 -36.93 37.43
CA GLU A 261 -37.62 -37.90 37.38
C GLU A 261 -37.21 -39.27 37.96
N GLU A 262 -36.00 -39.74 37.65
CA GLU A 262 -35.41 -40.95 38.23
C GLU A 262 -35.21 -40.81 39.73
N GLU A 263 -34.63 -39.70 40.20
CA GLU A 263 -34.44 -39.42 41.61
C GLU A 263 -35.79 -39.37 42.36
N GLU A 264 -36.79 -38.68 41.81
CA GLU A 264 -38.14 -38.65 42.38
C GLU A 264 -38.78 -40.04 42.42
N GLY A 265 -38.59 -40.84 41.37
CA GLY A 265 -39.04 -42.22 41.29
C GLY A 265 -38.41 -43.09 42.38
N LEU A 266 -37.08 -42.99 42.56
CA LEU A 266 -36.35 -43.68 43.62
C LEU A 266 -36.77 -43.20 45.01
N ARG A 267 -36.94 -41.90 45.23
CA ARG A 267 -37.45 -41.34 46.50
C ARG A 267 -38.85 -41.87 46.82
N LYS A 268 -39.75 -41.98 45.84
CA LYS A 268 -41.08 -42.56 46.03
C LYS A 268 -40.99 -44.05 46.39
N ARG A 269 -40.20 -44.85 45.66
CA ARG A 269 -39.99 -46.27 45.96
C ARG A 269 -39.39 -46.47 47.35
N LYS A 270 -38.40 -45.66 47.72
CA LYS A 270 -37.80 -45.64 49.07
C LYS A 270 -38.88 -45.40 50.13
N LYS A 271 -39.71 -44.35 49.98
CA LYS A 271 -40.81 -44.06 50.92
C LYS A 271 -41.83 -45.19 51.04
N ILE A 272 -42.14 -45.88 49.94
CA ILE A 272 -43.05 -47.04 49.96
C ILE A 272 -42.40 -48.18 50.74
N ALA A 273 -41.15 -48.54 50.42
CA ALA A 273 -40.42 -49.57 51.12
C ALA A 273 -40.24 -49.27 52.62
N GLU A 274 -39.94 -48.01 52.98
CA GLU A 274 -39.89 -47.57 54.39
C GLU A 274 -41.22 -47.80 55.09
N LYS A 275 -42.35 -47.41 54.49
CA LYS A 275 -43.69 -47.65 55.05
C LYS A 275 -44.04 -49.13 55.15
N ASP A 276 -43.64 -49.93 54.19
CA ASP A 276 -43.88 -51.38 54.20
C ASP A 276 -43.07 -52.05 55.31
N VAL A 277 -41.81 -51.63 55.52
CA VAL A 277 -40.99 -52.08 56.66
C VAL A 277 -41.58 -51.60 57.98
N GLU A 278 -42.00 -50.34 58.10
CA GLU A 278 -42.69 -49.82 59.29
C GLU A 278 -43.94 -50.64 59.63
N ARG A 279 -44.75 -50.99 58.62
CA ARG A 279 -45.93 -51.85 58.80
C ARG A 279 -45.51 -53.24 59.27
N LEU A 280 -44.53 -53.86 58.61
CA LEU A 280 -44.06 -55.20 58.97
C LEU A 280 -43.52 -55.24 60.40
N ILE A 281 -42.78 -54.22 60.83
CA ILE A 281 -42.31 -54.07 62.20
C ILE A 281 -43.51 -53.94 63.15
N ALA A 282 -44.48 -53.08 62.84
CA ALA A 282 -45.67 -52.90 63.69
C ALA A 282 -46.50 -54.19 63.83
N ASP A 283 -46.68 -54.94 62.74
CA ASP A 283 -47.36 -56.23 62.74
C ASP A 283 -46.56 -57.26 63.57
N TYR A 284 -45.24 -57.32 63.40
CA TYR A 284 -44.36 -58.18 64.19
C TYR A 284 -44.39 -57.84 65.68
N ASP A 285 -44.29 -56.56 66.04
CA ASP A 285 -44.35 -56.08 67.43
C ASP A 285 -45.69 -56.42 68.07
N ARG A 286 -46.79 -56.28 67.31
CA ARG A 286 -48.12 -56.69 67.75
C ARG A 286 -48.21 -58.20 67.98
N ASP A 287 -47.78 -59.00 67.01
CA ASP A 287 -47.76 -60.46 67.11
C ASP A 287 -46.88 -60.93 68.29
N MET A 288 -45.74 -60.29 68.52
CA MET A 288 -44.87 -60.59 69.66
C MET A 288 -45.51 -60.20 70.99
N THR A 289 -46.24 -59.08 71.05
CA THR A 289 -47.00 -58.66 72.23
C THR A 289 -48.14 -59.65 72.51
N ASP A 290 -48.88 -60.06 71.49
CA ASP A 290 -49.96 -61.06 71.60
C ASP A 290 -49.40 -62.44 72.02
N LYS A 291 -48.25 -62.85 71.49
CA LYS A 291 -47.55 -64.07 71.95
C LYS A 291 -47.04 -63.96 73.38
N THR A 292 -46.53 -62.81 73.79
CA THR A 292 -46.05 -62.59 75.16
C THR A 292 -47.20 -62.61 76.14
N THR A 293 -48.31 -61.93 75.84
CA THR A 293 -49.52 -61.95 76.69
C THR A 293 -50.15 -63.34 76.77
N THR A 294 -50.18 -64.10 75.68
CA THR A 294 -50.65 -65.50 75.72
C THR A 294 -49.70 -66.42 76.50
N LEU A 295 -48.38 -66.23 76.38
CA LEU A 295 -47.40 -66.91 77.23
C LEU A 295 -47.60 -66.57 78.70
N ASP A 296 -47.81 -65.29 79.04
CA ASP A 296 -48.05 -64.85 80.41
C ASP A 296 -49.35 -65.45 80.96
N ASN A 297 -50.46 -65.39 80.19
CA ASN A 297 -51.74 -65.98 80.58
C ASN A 297 -51.66 -67.50 80.78
N THR A 298 -50.95 -68.21 79.89
CA THR A 298 -50.73 -69.65 80.03
C THR A 298 -49.80 -69.96 81.22
N HIS A 299 -48.82 -69.10 81.47
CA HIS A 299 -47.95 -69.24 82.63
C HIS A 299 -48.71 -69.03 83.93
N GLU A 300 -49.57 -68.00 84.01
CA GLU A 300 -50.49 -67.75 85.12
C GLU A 300 -51.42 -68.94 85.33
N SER A 301 -52.07 -69.43 84.28
CA SER A 301 -52.93 -70.63 84.33
C SER A 301 -52.16 -71.84 84.85
N LEU A 302 -50.94 -72.07 84.39
CA LEU A 302 -50.06 -73.14 84.90
C LEU A 302 -49.73 -72.93 86.37
N THR A 303 -49.50 -71.69 86.83
CA THR A 303 -49.24 -71.42 88.24
C THR A 303 -50.48 -71.67 89.10
N GLU A 304 -51.67 -71.34 88.62
CA GLU A 304 -52.94 -71.65 89.28
C GLU A 304 -53.18 -73.16 89.34
N GLU A 305 -53.00 -73.87 88.23
CA GLU A 305 -53.10 -75.33 88.20
C GLU A 305 -52.09 -75.98 89.15
N ARG A 306 -50.86 -75.47 89.22
CA ARG A 306 -49.85 -75.94 90.20
C ARG A 306 -50.30 -75.70 91.64
N LYS A 307 -50.92 -74.55 91.94
CA LYS A 307 -51.50 -74.27 93.27
C LYS A 307 -52.64 -75.24 93.57
N ARG A 308 -53.60 -75.40 92.65
CA ARG A 308 -54.71 -76.36 92.78
C ARG A 308 -54.21 -77.80 92.96
N LEU A 309 -53.19 -78.20 92.20
CA LEU A 309 -52.57 -79.52 92.34
C LEU A 309 -51.89 -79.69 93.70
N LYS A 310 -51.27 -78.64 94.24
CA LYS A 310 -50.68 -78.65 95.59
C LYS A 310 -51.77 -78.76 96.66
N GLU A 311 -52.84 -77.98 96.56
CA GLU A 311 -54.00 -78.05 97.45
C GLU A 311 -54.66 -79.44 97.40
N LEU A 312 -54.82 -80.01 96.21
CA LEU A 312 -55.39 -81.33 96.01
C LEU A 312 -54.47 -82.44 96.55
N ARG A 313 -53.15 -82.32 96.35
CA ARG A 313 -52.16 -83.20 97.00
C ARG A 313 -52.24 -83.10 98.51
N ASP A 314 -52.32 -81.91 99.08
CA ASP A 314 -52.43 -81.71 100.52
C ASP A 314 -53.76 -82.25 101.07
N HIS A 315 -54.86 -82.14 100.30
CA HIS A 315 -56.14 -82.77 100.62
C HIS A 315 -56.03 -84.30 100.64
N PHE A 316 -55.50 -84.93 99.58
CA PHE A 316 -55.28 -86.38 99.56
C PHE A 316 -54.34 -86.83 100.67
N ARG A 317 -53.29 -86.07 100.98
CA ARG A 317 -52.37 -86.37 102.07
C ARG A 317 -53.05 -86.33 103.44
N LYS A 318 -54.00 -85.42 103.65
CA LYS A 318 -54.84 -85.39 104.86
C LYS A 318 -55.80 -86.57 104.91
N VAL A 319 -56.44 -86.91 103.78
CA VAL A 319 -57.35 -88.07 103.69
C VAL A 319 -56.58 -89.38 103.94
N ASP A 320 -55.38 -89.55 103.38
CA ASP A 320 -54.54 -90.71 103.60
C ASP A 320 -54.11 -90.83 105.07
N ALA A 321 -53.77 -89.70 105.71
CA ALA A 321 -53.45 -89.66 107.14
C ALA A 321 -54.67 -89.97 108.04
N GLU A 322 -55.87 -89.50 107.66
CA GLU A 322 -57.12 -89.80 108.36
C GLU A 322 -57.48 -91.29 108.21
N ASN A 323 -57.34 -91.86 107.01
CA ASN A 323 -57.55 -93.28 106.75
C ASN A 323 -56.56 -94.15 107.53
N GLU A 324 -55.31 -93.73 107.64
CA GLU A 324 -54.30 -94.43 108.45
C GLU A 324 -54.62 -94.33 109.96
N ARG A 325 -55.13 -93.18 110.43
CA ARG A 325 -55.64 -93.04 111.81
C ARG A 325 -56.82 -93.97 112.09
N ILE A 326 -57.79 -94.03 111.19
CA ILE A 326 -58.96 -94.93 111.29
C ILE A 326 -58.49 -96.38 111.34
N ARG A 327 -57.55 -96.78 110.48
CA ARG A 327 -56.98 -98.12 110.46
C ARG A 327 -56.29 -98.49 111.79
N GLN A 328 -55.51 -97.57 112.35
CA GLN A 328 -54.84 -97.76 113.65
C GLN A 328 -55.85 -97.81 114.81
N GLU A 329 -56.90 -96.99 114.78
CA GLU A 329 -57.99 -97.04 115.77
C GLU A 329 -58.77 -98.37 115.69
N GLU A 330 -59.03 -98.89 114.49
CA GLU A 330 -59.65 -100.21 114.30
C GLU A 330 -58.76 -101.36 114.80
N GLU A 331 -57.44 -101.30 114.60
CA GLU A 331 -56.50 -102.29 115.13
C GLU A 331 -56.45 -102.28 116.67
N ILE A 332 -56.47 -101.10 117.29
CA ILE A 332 -56.53 -100.95 118.75
C ILE A 332 -57.86 -101.46 119.31
N ALA A 333 -58.98 -101.20 118.63
CA ALA A 333 -60.29 -101.71 119.04
C ALA A 333 -60.36 -103.24 118.99
N LYS A 334 -59.87 -103.86 117.91
CA LYS A 334 -59.78 -105.34 117.78
C LYS A 334 -58.85 -105.95 118.84
N ALA A 335 -57.74 -105.28 119.18
CA ALA A 335 -56.85 -105.72 120.25
C ALA A 335 -57.51 -105.64 121.66
N ARG A 336 -58.41 -104.66 121.88
CA ARG A 336 -59.18 -104.54 123.13
C ARG A 336 -60.23 -105.62 123.30
N ASP A 337 -60.97 -105.94 122.24
CA ASP A 337 -62.02 -106.98 122.29
C ASP A 337 -61.43 -108.38 122.51
N THR A 338 -60.28 -108.67 121.90
CA THR A 338 -59.58 -109.96 122.10
C THR A 338 -59.07 -110.12 123.54
N MET A 339 -58.55 -109.06 124.16
CA MET A 339 -58.16 -109.07 125.58
C MET A 339 -59.34 -109.26 126.54
N LEU A 340 -60.49 -108.61 126.27
CA LEU A 340 -61.69 -108.74 127.11
C LEU A 340 -62.34 -110.12 126.99
N GLY A 341 -62.34 -110.72 125.79
CA GLY A 341 -62.78 -112.09 125.57
C GLY A 341 -61.95 -113.12 126.35
N ALA A 342 -60.62 -112.97 126.33
CA ALA A 342 -59.70 -113.88 127.03
C ALA A 342 -59.86 -113.85 128.56
N GLN A 343 -60.04 -112.67 129.16
CA GLN A 343 -60.29 -112.55 130.61
C GLN A 343 -61.64 -113.13 131.04
N SER A 344 -62.67 -113.02 130.21
CA SER A 344 -63.99 -113.59 130.51
C SER A 344 -63.95 -115.13 130.51
N GLN A 345 -63.25 -115.72 129.54
CA GLN A 345 -63.08 -117.17 129.43
C GLN A 345 -62.37 -117.75 130.67
N GLN A 346 -61.30 -117.09 131.14
CA GLN A 346 -60.54 -117.52 132.32
C GLN A 346 -61.38 -117.51 133.61
N LYS A 347 -62.31 -116.55 133.74
CA LYS A 347 -63.25 -116.48 134.87
C LYS A 347 -64.32 -117.59 134.82
N HIS A 348 -64.76 -117.98 133.62
CA HIS A 348 -65.70 -119.09 133.45
C HIS A 348 -65.07 -120.46 133.76
N ASP A 349 -63.82 -120.67 133.37
CA ASP A 349 -63.10 -121.93 133.63
C ASP A 349 -62.80 -122.13 135.14
N ALA A 350 -62.45 -121.05 135.85
CA ALA A 350 -62.25 -121.08 137.30
C ALA A 350 -63.56 -121.38 138.06
N ALA A 351 -64.70 -120.84 137.60
CA ALA A 351 -66.00 -121.08 138.22
C ALA A 351 -66.46 -122.54 138.07
N SER A 352 -66.20 -123.17 136.92
CA SER A 352 -66.54 -124.58 136.67
C SER A 352 -65.75 -125.55 137.57
N LEU A 353 -64.47 -125.26 137.83
CA LEU A 353 -63.61 -126.10 138.67
C LEU A 353 -64.05 -126.12 140.15
N ILE A 354 -64.45 -124.95 140.66
CA ILE A 354 -64.95 -124.79 142.04
C ILE A 354 -66.31 -125.49 142.21
N GLN A 355 -67.19 -125.40 141.21
CA GLN A 355 -68.50 -126.08 141.25
C GLN A 355 -68.39 -127.61 141.19
N ALA A 356 -67.42 -128.15 140.44
CA ALA A 356 -67.16 -129.60 140.37
C ALA A 356 -66.64 -130.15 141.71
N TYR A 357 -65.73 -129.42 142.38
CA TYR A 357 -65.16 -129.83 143.66
C TYR A 357 -66.21 -129.87 144.79
N PHE A 358 -67.13 -128.89 144.82
CA PHE A 358 -68.15 -128.81 145.86
C PHE A 358 -69.26 -129.87 145.72
N ARG A 359 -69.60 -130.29 144.48
CA ARG A 359 -70.55 -131.40 144.24
C ARG A 359 -70.00 -132.76 144.71
N GLY A 360 -68.70 -133.00 144.54
CA GLY A 360 -68.05 -134.26 144.97
C GLY A 360 -67.96 -134.44 146.50
N ILE A 361 -67.93 -133.35 147.28
CA ILE A 361 -67.94 -133.44 148.75
C ILE A 361 -69.34 -133.81 149.26
N LYS A 362 -70.40 -133.25 148.66
CA LYS A 362 -71.78 -133.47 149.10
C LYS A 362 -72.27 -134.91 148.90
N GLU A 363 -71.83 -135.59 147.84
CA GLU A 363 -72.19 -137.00 147.59
C GLU A 363 -71.45 -137.99 148.52
N ARG A 364 -70.24 -137.65 148.99
CA ARG A 364 -69.49 -138.48 149.96
C ARG A 364 -70.09 -138.45 151.36
N GLU A 365 -70.69 -137.34 151.78
CA GLU A 365 -71.42 -137.29 153.05
C GLU A 365 -72.71 -138.13 153.04
N ALA A 366 -73.40 -138.22 151.90
CA ALA A 366 -74.57 -139.07 151.73
C ALA A 366 -74.23 -140.57 151.85
N TYR A 367 -73.06 -140.99 151.35
CA TYR A 367 -72.60 -142.38 151.39
C TYR A 367 -72.17 -142.85 152.79
N ILE A 368 -71.60 -141.96 153.63
CA ILE A 368 -71.16 -142.31 154.98
C ILE A 368 -72.34 -142.54 155.94
N LYS A 369 -73.46 -141.82 155.76
CA LYS A 369 -74.68 -142.05 156.58
C LYS A 369 -75.38 -143.37 156.24
N ALA A 370 -75.29 -143.86 155.00
CA ALA A 370 -75.93 -145.11 154.59
C ALA A 370 -75.20 -146.38 155.10
N LYS A 371 -73.90 -146.32 155.43
CA LYS A 371 -73.07 -147.50 155.73
C LYS A 371 -73.08 -147.97 157.20
N LYS A 372 -73.66 -147.21 158.14
CA LYS A 372 -73.65 -147.54 159.59
C LYS A 372 -74.99 -148.07 160.11
N SER A 373 -75.70 -148.87 159.31
CA SER A 373 -76.83 -149.70 159.76
C SER A 373 -76.47 -151.17 160.05
N LEU A 374 -75.20 -151.62 159.90
CA LEU A 374 -74.88 -153.07 159.93
C LEU A 374 -73.57 -153.42 160.69
N LYS A 375 -73.66 -153.62 162.02
CA LYS A 375 -72.97 -154.64 162.86
C LYS A 375 -72.71 -154.19 164.32
N LYS A 376 -73.72 -154.37 165.20
CA LYS A 376 -73.61 -155.01 166.54
C LYS A 376 -74.97 -154.96 167.25
N GLY A 377 -75.48 -156.12 167.65
CA GLY A 377 -76.56 -156.25 168.62
C GLY A 377 -76.09 -156.93 169.90
N LYS A 378 -76.57 -156.42 171.05
CA LYS A 378 -76.58 -156.91 172.46
C LYS A 378 -75.38 -156.55 173.35
N LYS A 379 -75.57 -155.87 174.50
CA LYS A 379 -76.55 -156.16 175.58
C LYS A 379 -77.19 -154.89 176.20
N GLY A 380 -78.53 -154.87 176.33
CA GLY A 380 -79.23 -154.18 177.44
C GLY A 380 -80.56 -153.44 177.15
N LYS A 381 -81.68 -154.06 177.59
CA LYS A 381 -83.00 -153.50 178.03
C LYS A 381 -83.86 -152.71 177.02
N LYS A 382 -85.02 -153.29 176.62
CA LYS A 382 -86.41 -153.05 177.15
C LYS A 382 -86.97 -151.69 176.70
N LYS A 383 -88.22 -151.53 176.28
CA LYS A 383 -89.43 -152.34 176.09
C LYS A 383 -90.33 -151.40 175.26
N LYS A 384 -91.17 -151.98 174.39
CA LYS A 384 -92.63 -151.78 174.37
C LYS A 384 -93.10 -150.35 174.12
#